data_AF-B4VVZ2-F1
#
_entry.id   AF-B4VVZ2-F1
#
_cell.length_a   1.000
_cell.length_b   1.000
_cell.length_c   1.000
_cell.angle_alpha   90.00
_cell.angle_beta   90.00
_cell.angle_gamma   90.00
#
_symmetry.space_group_name_H-M   'P 1'
#
loop_
_entity.id
_entity.type
_entity.pdbx_description
1 polymer ?
#
loop_
_entity_poly.entity_id
_entity_poly.type
_entity_poly.pdbx_seq_one_letter_code
_entity_poly.pdbx_strand_id
1 'polypeptide(L)'
;MLFDSPHIPLTKYTLIDEEAFLTQLDVVRASLPEAFEKSQKIVQQGEDILLQAEDYAQEILEAAERQAQQILDDMGIVQQAELEAKQIRQRVQQECETLQEQTRTDIEQMRRQAQQELAQLRQLALEECEDIQNGADDYADSVLNSIEQQLTDMLRVIRNGRQQLYQDVPPGQPQDKDGIGGSGSRSSSASPKKKGG
;
A
#
# COMPACT_ATOMS: atom_id res chain seq x y z
N MET A 1 -106.52 9.79 -1.55
CA MET A 1 -107.71 9.22 -0.86
C MET A 1 -108.33 8.15 -1.75
N LEU A 2 -107.66 7.00 -1.91
CA LEU A 2 -108.18 5.83 -2.65
C LEU A 2 -108.23 4.57 -1.76
N PHE A 3 -107.46 4.59 -0.66
CA PHE A 3 -107.29 3.47 0.27
C PHE A 3 -108.41 3.34 1.31
N ASP A 4 -109.43 4.19 1.25
CA ASP A 4 -110.56 4.22 2.19
C ASP A 4 -111.91 4.01 1.47
N SER A 5 -111.92 3.10 0.48
CA SER A 5 -113.13 2.77 -0.29
C SER A 5 -113.96 1.66 0.38
N PRO A 6 -115.29 1.79 0.42
CA PRO A 6 -116.16 0.79 1.05
C PRO A 6 -116.09 -0.53 0.26
N HIS A 7 -115.64 -1.59 0.95
CA HIS A 7 -115.73 -2.96 0.46
C HIS A 7 -117.18 -3.44 0.50
N ILE A 8 -117.65 -4.05 -0.58
CA ILE A 8 -119.00 -4.63 -0.64
C ILE A 8 -118.97 -5.99 0.08
N PRO A 9 -119.62 -6.15 1.25
CA PRO A 9 -119.54 -7.39 2.02
C PRO A 9 -120.11 -8.59 1.22
N LEU A 10 -119.46 -9.75 1.34
CA LEU A 10 -119.69 -10.99 0.56
C LEU A 10 -119.27 -10.99 -0.92
N THR A 11 -118.65 -9.93 -1.45
CA THR A 11 -118.07 -9.94 -2.80
C THR A 11 -116.61 -9.49 -2.78
N LYS A 12 -115.82 -9.90 -3.79
CA LYS A 12 -114.42 -9.45 -3.94
C LYS A 12 -114.29 -8.05 -4.58
N TYR A 13 -115.39 -7.30 -4.71
CA TYR A 13 -115.43 -6.02 -5.43
C TYR A 13 -115.44 -4.83 -4.45
N THR A 14 -114.67 -3.80 -4.77
CA THR A 14 -114.56 -2.55 -4.02
C THR A 14 -115.16 -1.42 -4.86
N LEU A 15 -116.00 -0.57 -4.27
CA LEU A 15 -116.57 0.59 -4.95
C LEU A 15 -115.52 1.70 -4.99
N ILE A 16 -115.05 2.06 -6.19
CA ILE A 16 -114.02 3.10 -6.39
C ILE A 16 -114.66 4.27 -7.16
N ASP A 17 -114.38 5.49 -6.70
CA ASP A 17 -114.75 6.71 -7.41
C ASP A 17 -113.93 6.82 -8.71
N GLU A 18 -114.61 6.73 -9.85
CA GLU A 18 -114.02 6.75 -11.18
C GLU A 18 -113.28 8.07 -11.47
N GLU A 19 -113.83 9.22 -11.04
CA GLU A 19 -113.22 10.52 -11.29
C GLU A 19 -111.95 10.70 -10.45
N ALA A 20 -111.99 10.31 -9.17
CA ALA A 20 -110.83 10.35 -8.28
C ALA A 20 -109.72 9.37 -8.71
N PHE A 21 -110.10 8.17 -9.17
CA PHE A 21 -109.17 7.16 -9.67
C PHE A 21 -108.50 7.57 -10.98
N LEU A 22 -109.28 8.08 -11.95
CA LEU A 22 -108.75 8.58 -13.23
C LEU A 22 -107.81 9.75 -13.03
N THR A 23 -108.12 10.68 -12.12
CA THR A 23 -107.22 11.79 -11.75
C THR A 23 -105.89 11.27 -11.21
N GLN A 24 -105.93 10.25 -10.35
CA GLN A 24 -104.72 9.65 -9.78
C GLN A 24 -103.93 8.84 -10.82
N LEU A 25 -104.62 8.21 -11.78
CA LEU A 25 -104.00 7.54 -12.93
C LEU A 25 -103.34 8.54 -13.89
N ASP A 26 -103.92 9.72 -14.09
CA ASP A 26 -103.34 10.77 -14.93
C ASP A 26 -102.08 11.37 -14.29
N VAL A 27 -102.03 11.51 -12.97
CA VAL A 27 -100.81 11.89 -12.25
C VAL A 27 -99.70 10.85 -12.43
N VAL A 28 -100.03 9.55 -12.34
CA VAL A 28 -99.07 8.48 -12.62
C VAL A 28 -98.64 8.52 -14.08
N ARG A 29 -99.57 8.66 -15.03
CA ARG A 29 -99.27 8.76 -16.47
C ARG A 29 -98.37 9.96 -16.80
N ALA A 30 -98.54 11.08 -16.11
CA ALA A 30 -97.72 12.29 -16.31
C ALA A 30 -96.32 12.17 -15.68
N SER A 31 -96.18 11.52 -14.52
CA SER A 31 -94.91 11.47 -13.76
C SER A 31 -94.04 10.23 -14.04
N LEU A 32 -94.64 9.13 -14.48
CA LEU A 32 -93.95 7.87 -14.77
C LEU A 32 -92.93 7.99 -15.93
N PRO A 33 -93.19 8.71 -17.04
CA PRO A 33 -92.19 8.95 -18.08
C PRO A 33 -90.94 9.67 -17.57
N GLU A 34 -91.11 10.71 -16.74
CA GLU A 34 -90.00 11.49 -16.17
C GLU A 34 -89.17 10.63 -15.20
N ALA A 35 -89.82 9.75 -14.41
CA ALA A 35 -89.13 8.81 -13.53
C ALA A 35 -88.29 7.78 -14.31
N PHE A 36 -88.79 7.27 -15.45
CA PHE A 36 -88.02 6.39 -16.33
C PHE A 36 -86.84 7.09 -16.99
N GLU A 37 -87.02 8.33 -17.46
CA GLU A 37 -85.93 9.12 -18.03
C GLU A 37 -84.82 9.38 -17.01
N LYS A 38 -85.18 9.75 -15.77
CA LYS A 38 -84.22 9.91 -14.66
C LYS A 38 -83.48 8.60 -14.35
N SER A 39 -84.21 7.49 -14.31
CA SER A 39 -83.60 6.18 -14.05
C SER A 39 -82.63 5.77 -15.16
N GLN A 40 -83.00 6.01 -16.43
CA GLN A 40 -82.14 5.75 -17.58
C GLN A 40 -80.86 6.60 -17.54
N LYS A 41 -80.97 7.89 -17.17
CA LYS A 41 -79.82 8.77 -16.97
C LYS A 41 -78.88 8.28 -15.87
N ILE A 42 -79.42 7.81 -14.75
CA ILE A 42 -78.61 7.24 -13.66
C ILE A 42 -77.87 5.99 -14.12
N VAL A 43 -78.52 5.10 -14.87
CA VAL A 43 -77.89 3.90 -15.43
C VAL A 43 -76.77 4.27 -16.39
N GLN A 44 -77.03 5.19 -17.34
CA GLN A 44 -76.02 5.68 -18.28
C GLN A 44 -74.83 6.33 -17.57
N GLN A 45 -75.08 7.21 -16.59
CA GLN A 45 -74.02 7.82 -15.80
C GLN A 45 -73.22 6.78 -15.00
N GLY A 46 -73.88 5.74 -14.49
CA GLY A 46 -73.23 4.64 -13.79
C GLY A 46 -72.33 3.81 -14.72
N GLU A 47 -72.81 3.53 -15.93
CA GLU A 47 -72.02 2.86 -16.99
C GLU A 47 -70.79 3.70 -17.37
N ASP A 48 -70.94 5.02 -17.54
CA ASP A 48 -69.84 5.94 -17.84
C ASP A 48 -68.80 5.96 -16.71
N ILE A 49 -69.24 6.03 -15.44
CA ILE A 49 -68.34 6.02 -14.27
C ILE A 49 -67.58 4.69 -14.19
N LEU A 50 -68.27 3.57 -14.46
CA LEU A 50 -67.66 2.25 -14.41
C LEU A 50 -66.57 2.12 -15.49
N LEU A 51 -66.86 2.56 -16.71
CA LEU A 51 -65.89 2.56 -17.80
C LEU A 51 -64.68 3.45 -17.49
N GLN A 52 -64.91 4.65 -16.94
CA GLN A 52 -63.82 5.54 -16.50
C GLN A 52 -62.97 4.93 -15.37
N ALA A 53 -63.62 4.22 -14.43
CA ALA A 53 -62.92 3.56 -13.34
C ALA A 53 -62.10 2.35 -13.84
N GLU A 54 -62.62 1.61 -14.82
CA GLU A 54 -61.88 0.52 -15.48
C GLU A 54 -60.65 1.04 -16.22
N ASP A 55 -60.81 2.09 -17.05
CA ASP A 55 -59.69 2.72 -17.76
C ASP A 55 -58.63 3.24 -16.78
N TYR A 56 -59.04 3.92 -15.72
CA TYR A 56 -58.12 4.43 -14.70
C TYR A 56 -57.40 3.31 -13.94
N ALA A 57 -58.12 2.24 -13.59
CA ALA A 57 -57.52 1.07 -12.95
C ALA A 57 -56.50 0.39 -13.87
N GLN A 58 -56.80 0.30 -15.17
CA GLN A 58 -55.88 -0.24 -16.16
C GLN A 58 -54.63 0.64 -16.30
N GLU A 59 -54.77 1.96 -16.34
CA GLU A 59 -53.63 2.89 -16.40
C GLU A 59 -52.72 2.74 -15.16
N ILE A 60 -53.30 2.63 -13.96
CA ILE A 60 -52.53 2.39 -12.73
C ILE A 60 -51.78 1.07 -12.82
N LEU A 61 -52.43 0.00 -13.26
CA LEU A 61 -51.82 -1.32 -13.34
C LEU A 61 -50.63 -1.31 -14.32
N GLU A 62 -50.82 -0.74 -15.51
CA GLU A 62 -49.77 -0.61 -16.51
C GLU A 62 -48.59 0.26 -16.02
N ALA A 63 -48.87 1.33 -15.27
CA ALA A 63 -47.85 2.17 -14.68
C ALA A 63 -47.06 1.41 -13.59
N ALA A 64 -47.76 0.66 -12.73
CA ALA A 64 -47.14 -0.15 -11.69
C ALA A 64 -46.28 -1.27 -12.25
N GLU A 65 -46.76 -1.95 -13.31
CA GLU A 65 -45.99 -3.00 -14.00
C GLU A 65 -44.73 -2.43 -14.66
N ARG A 66 -44.84 -1.28 -15.34
CA ARG A 66 -43.68 -0.59 -15.93
C ARG A 66 -42.65 -0.22 -14.88
N GLN A 67 -43.07 0.32 -13.73
CA GLN A 67 -42.16 0.64 -12.63
C GLN A 67 -41.51 -0.61 -12.04
N ALA A 68 -42.27 -1.69 -11.85
CA ALA A 68 -41.73 -2.94 -11.34
C ALA A 68 -40.66 -3.52 -12.27
N GLN A 69 -40.89 -3.47 -13.59
CA GLN A 69 -39.90 -3.88 -14.59
C GLN A 69 -38.62 -3.05 -14.49
N GLN A 70 -38.74 -1.71 -14.42
CA GLN A 70 -37.58 -0.82 -14.25
C GLN A 70 -36.78 -1.13 -12.98
N ILE A 71 -37.46 -1.35 -11.85
CA ILE A 71 -36.78 -1.69 -10.59
C ILE A 71 -36.03 -3.03 -10.71
N LEU A 72 -36.64 -4.04 -11.36
CA LEU A 72 -35.98 -5.33 -11.56
C LEU A 72 -34.75 -5.21 -12.47
N ASP A 73 -34.84 -4.42 -13.54
CA ASP A 73 -33.72 -4.15 -14.43
C ASP A 73 -32.57 -3.45 -13.69
N ASP A 74 -32.89 -2.41 -12.93
CA ASP A 74 -31.92 -1.69 -12.09
C ASP A 74 -31.28 -2.61 -11.05
N MET A 75 -32.07 -3.47 -10.39
CA MET A 75 -31.55 -4.47 -9.45
C MET A 75 -30.60 -5.47 -10.14
N GLY A 76 -30.92 -5.88 -11.37
CA GLY A 76 -30.05 -6.75 -12.18
C GLY A 76 -28.69 -6.12 -12.43
N ILE A 77 -28.67 -4.84 -12.84
CA ILE A 77 -27.44 -4.08 -13.07
C ILE A 77 -26.62 -3.95 -11.78
N VAL A 78 -27.27 -3.62 -10.65
CA VAL A 78 -26.57 -3.48 -9.36
C VAL A 78 -25.97 -4.80 -8.91
N GLN A 79 -26.71 -5.91 -9.00
CA GLN A 79 -26.19 -7.23 -8.63
C GLN A 79 -25.00 -7.65 -9.50
N GLN A 80 -25.09 -7.40 -10.81
CA GLN A 80 -23.98 -7.67 -11.72
C GLN A 80 -22.75 -6.83 -11.38
N ALA A 81 -22.93 -5.52 -11.17
CA ALA A 81 -21.84 -4.62 -10.79
C ALA A 81 -21.20 -5.04 -9.46
N GLU A 82 -21.99 -5.50 -8.48
CA GLU A 82 -21.47 -6.03 -7.22
C GLU A 82 -20.64 -7.31 -7.40
N LEU A 83 -21.09 -8.21 -8.28
CA LEU A 83 -20.36 -9.44 -8.59
C LEU A 83 -19.02 -9.12 -9.25
N GLU A 84 -19.02 -8.25 -10.25
CA GLU A 84 -17.82 -7.78 -10.94
C GLU A 84 -16.86 -7.08 -9.97
N ALA A 85 -17.38 -6.19 -9.11
CA ALA A 85 -16.57 -5.51 -8.09
C ALA A 85 -15.97 -6.50 -7.07
N LYS A 86 -16.68 -7.57 -6.70
CA LYS A 86 -16.14 -8.65 -5.86
C LYS A 86 -15.02 -9.40 -6.59
N GLN A 87 -15.20 -9.75 -7.86
CA GLN A 87 -14.18 -10.42 -8.67
C GLN A 87 -12.92 -9.56 -8.84
N ILE A 88 -13.08 -8.26 -9.14
CA ILE A 88 -11.96 -7.32 -9.26
C ILE A 88 -11.20 -7.25 -7.94
N ARG A 89 -11.89 -7.10 -6.81
CA ARG A 89 -11.24 -7.07 -5.49
C ARG A 89 -10.47 -8.36 -5.19
N GLN A 90 -11.07 -9.50 -5.48
CA GLN A 90 -10.41 -10.79 -5.27
C GLN A 90 -9.16 -10.94 -6.13
N ARG A 91 -9.24 -10.54 -7.40
CA ARG A 91 -8.11 -10.57 -8.33
C ARG A 91 -6.98 -9.64 -7.88
N VAL A 92 -7.31 -8.40 -7.53
CA VAL A 92 -6.33 -7.42 -7.03
C VAL A 92 -5.67 -7.94 -5.74
N GLN A 93 -6.44 -8.53 -4.83
CA GLN A 93 -5.88 -9.12 -3.61
C GLN A 93 -4.86 -10.22 -3.92
N GLN A 94 -5.19 -11.15 -4.81
CA GLN A 94 -4.29 -12.23 -5.23
C GLN A 94 -3.04 -11.71 -5.95
N GLU A 95 -3.20 -10.73 -6.82
CA GLU A 95 -2.08 -10.08 -7.53
C GLU A 95 -1.16 -9.34 -6.55
N CYS A 96 -1.71 -8.63 -5.57
CA CYS A 96 -0.94 -7.98 -4.51
C CYS A 96 -0.16 -8.98 -3.65
N GLU A 97 -0.79 -10.08 -3.24
CA GLU A 97 -0.11 -11.15 -2.47
C GLU A 97 1.05 -11.76 -3.25
N THR A 98 0.81 -12.08 -4.53
CA THR A 98 1.84 -12.63 -5.43
C THR A 98 3.00 -11.65 -5.61
N LEU A 99 2.69 -10.37 -5.87
CA LEU A 99 3.71 -9.33 -6.06
C LEU A 99 4.52 -9.11 -4.78
N GLN A 100 3.88 -9.15 -3.61
CA GLN A 100 4.56 -9.03 -2.33
C GLN A 100 5.53 -10.20 -2.08
N GLU A 101 5.11 -11.43 -2.40
CA GLU A 101 5.95 -12.62 -2.26
C GLU A 101 7.16 -12.59 -3.21
N GLN A 102 6.93 -12.19 -4.47
CA GLN A 102 7.99 -11.98 -5.46
C GLN A 102 8.97 -10.90 -4.98
N THR A 103 8.45 -9.72 -4.61
CA THR A 103 9.29 -8.60 -4.13
C THR A 103 10.10 -9.00 -2.91
N ARG A 104 9.51 -9.76 -1.98
CA ARG A 104 10.23 -10.27 -0.81
C ARG A 104 11.38 -11.19 -1.22
N THR A 105 11.12 -12.11 -2.14
CA THR A 105 12.13 -13.05 -2.65
C THR A 105 13.26 -12.31 -3.34
N ASP A 106 12.94 -11.32 -4.18
CA ASP A 106 13.91 -10.49 -4.89
C ASP A 106 14.79 -9.69 -3.92
N ILE A 107 14.19 -9.06 -2.90
CA ILE A 107 14.92 -8.34 -1.85
C ILE A 107 15.86 -9.30 -1.11
N GLU A 108 15.40 -10.49 -0.75
CA GLU A 108 16.22 -11.49 -0.07
C GLU A 108 17.40 -11.95 -0.94
N GLN A 109 17.17 -12.17 -2.24
CA GLN A 109 18.21 -12.53 -3.20
C GLN A 109 19.24 -11.41 -3.37
N MET A 110 18.79 -10.18 -3.63
CA MET A 110 19.66 -9.01 -3.78
C MET A 110 20.49 -8.77 -2.51
N ARG A 111 19.89 -8.93 -1.33
CA ARG A 111 20.61 -8.82 -0.05
C ARG A 111 21.71 -9.88 0.08
N ARG A 112 21.44 -11.13 -0.31
CA ARG A 112 22.45 -12.20 -0.29
C ARG A 112 23.59 -11.91 -1.26
N GLN A 113 23.29 -11.46 -2.48
CA GLN A 113 24.30 -11.09 -3.47
C GLN A 113 25.17 -9.94 -2.96
N ALA A 114 24.58 -8.85 -2.47
CA ALA A 114 25.32 -7.74 -1.91
C ALA A 114 26.21 -8.16 -0.72
N GLN A 115 25.73 -9.06 0.14
CA GLN A 115 26.52 -9.61 1.24
C GLN A 115 27.72 -10.42 0.74
N GLN A 116 27.54 -11.23 -0.31
CA GLN A 116 28.63 -12.00 -0.92
C GLN A 116 29.67 -11.08 -1.58
N GLU A 117 29.23 -10.07 -2.34
CA GLU A 117 30.11 -9.09 -2.96
C GLU A 117 30.91 -8.28 -1.93
N LEU A 118 30.25 -7.83 -0.85
CA LEU A 118 30.93 -7.14 0.25
C LEU A 118 31.96 -8.05 0.95
N ALA A 119 31.66 -9.33 1.14
CA ALA A 119 32.60 -10.27 1.73
C ALA A 119 33.82 -10.49 0.82
N GLN A 120 33.60 -10.64 -0.49
CA GLN A 120 34.68 -10.77 -1.48
C GLN A 120 35.55 -9.53 -1.54
N LEU A 121 34.94 -8.34 -1.62
CA LEU A 121 35.67 -7.08 -1.64
C LEU A 121 36.50 -6.90 -0.37
N ARG A 122 35.93 -7.24 0.79
CA ARG A 122 36.63 -7.19 2.06
C ARG A 122 37.84 -8.13 2.07
N GLN A 123 37.67 -9.35 1.56
CA GLN A 123 38.76 -10.33 1.48
C GLN A 123 39.89 -9.81 0.57
N LEU A 124 39.54 -9.33 -0.62
CA LEU A 124 40.50 -8.78 -1.58
C LEU A 124 41.27 -7.58 -0.99
N ALA A 125 40.56 -6.66 -0.32
CA ALA A 125 41.19 -5.49 0.29
C ALA A 125 42.16 -5.89 1.42
N LEU A 126 41.86 -6.95 2.18
CA LEU A 126 42.77 -7.45 3.20
C LEU A 126 44.02 -8.08 2.59
N GLU A 127 43.86 -8.88 1.53
CA GLU A 127 44.97 -9.47 0.79
C GLU A 127 45.88 -8.38 0.18
N GLU A 128 45.29 -7.37 -0.47
CA GLU A 128 46.03 -6.23 -1.01
C GLU A 128 46.77 -5.44 0.08
N CYS A 129 46.15 -5.26 1.26
CA CYS A 129 46.81 -4.62 2.40
C CYS A 129 48.01 -5.43 2.91
N GLU A 130 47.90 -6.77 2.92
CA GLU A 130 48.99 -7.65 3.32
C GLU A 130 50.14 -7.60 2.32
N ASP A 131 49.83 -7.64 1.03
CA ASP A 131 50.82 -7.50 -0.05
C ASP A 131 51.56 -6.15 0.00
N ILE A 132 50.83 -5.06 0.23
CA ILE A 132 51.43 -3.72 0.36
C ILE A 132 52.34 -3.66 1.60
N GLN A 133 51.92 -4.24 2.73
CA GLN A 133 52.74 -4.26 3.94
C GLN A 133 54.04 -5.05 3.72
N ASN A 134 53.92 -6.26 3.18
CA ASN A 134 55.08 -7.10 2.89
C ASN A 134 56.04 -6.41 1.90
N GLY A 135 55.51 -5.83 0.81
CA GLY A 135 56.31 -5.10 -0.17
C GLY A 135 56.98 -3.84 0.39
N ALA A 136 56.34 -3.16 1.35
CA ALA A 136 56.92 -2.01 2.04
C ALA A 136 58.06 -2.41 2.99
N ASP A 137 57.89 -3.53 3.71
CA ASP A 137 58.91 -4.09 4.60
C ASP A 137 60.13 -4.55 3.79
N ASP A 138 59.93 -5.30 2.71
CA ASP A 138 61.00 -5.72 1.78
C ASP A 138 61.75 -4.51 1.20
N TYR A 139 61.01 -3.47 0.81
CA TYR A 139 61.61 -2.23 0.33
C TYR A 139 62.45 -1.54 1.42
N ALA A 140 61.92 -1.43 2.64
CA ALA A 140 62.63 -0.84 3.76
C ALA A 140 63.94 -1.58 4.06
N ASP A 141 63.92 -2.91 4.08
CA ASP A 141 65.11 -3.74 4.27
C ASP A 141 66.14 -3.50 3.15
N SER A 142 65.70 -3.46 1.89
CA SER A 142 66.59 -3.18 0.76
C SER A 142 67.28 -1.81 0.86
N VAL A 143 66.51 -0.77 1.25
CA VAL A 143 67.02 0.59 1.43
C VAL A 143 68.00 0.66 2.61
N LEU A 144 67.64 0.07 3.75
CA LEU A 144 68.50 0.05 4.95
C LEU A 144 69.81 -0.69 4.68
N ASN A 145 69.76 -1.84 4.02
CA ASN A 145 70.95 -2.60 3.63
C ASN A 145 71.84 -1.80 2.66
N SER A 146 71.23 -1.06 1.71
CA SER A 146 72.00 -0.18 0.80
C SER A 146 72.73 0.94 1.55
N ILE A 147 72.08 1.53 2.56
CA ILE A 147 72.66 2.58 3.42
C ILE A 147 73.79 1.99 4.27
N GLU A 148 73.60 0.80 4.85
CA GLU A 148 74.63 0.10 5.62
C GLU A 148 75.89 -0.15 4.78
N GLN A 149 75.72 -0.62 3.55
CA GLN A 149 76.81 -0.86 2.62
C GLN A 149 77.57 0.45 2.30
N GLN A 150 76.84 1.53 2.00
CA GLN A 150 77.43 2.84 1.71
C GLN A 150 78.22 3.42 2.90
N LEU A 151 77.67 3.31 4.11
CA LEU A 151 78.35 3.77 5.33
C LEU A 151 79.60 2.92 5.61
N THR A 152 79.54 1.61 5.37
CA THR A 152 80.68 0.71 5.51
C THR A 152 81.82 1.09 4.55
N ASP A 153 81.48 1.38 3.30
CA ASP A 153 82.46 1.82 2.29
C ASP A 153 83.08 3.16 2.69
N MET A 154 82.26 4.12 3.16
CA MET A 154 82.75 5.42 3.63
C MET A 154 83.69 5.27 4.84
N LEU A 155 83.35 4.42 5.81
CA LEU A 155 84.22 4.10 6.95
C LEU A 155 85.54 3.46 6.51
N ARG A 156 85.51 2.61 5.46
CA ARG A 156 86.72 2.01 4.90
C ARG A 156 87.65 3.07 4.29
N VAL A 157 87.08 4.02 3.54
CA VAL A 157 87.83 5.16 2.99
C VAL A 157 88.46 6.00 4.10
N ILE A 158 87.70 6.32 5.16
CA ILE A 158 88.21 7.09 6.31
C ILE A 158 89.34 6.34 7.03
N ARG A 159 89.19 5.02 7.28
CA ARG A 159 90.25 4.21 7.89
C ARG A 159 91.53 4.21 7.07
N ASN A 160 91.41 4.05 5.74
CA ASN A 160 92.55 4.08 4.83
C ASN A 160 93.22 5.47 4.81
N GLY A 161 92.45 6.55 4.71
CA GLY A 161 92.99 7.93 4.75
C GLY A 161 93.68 8.25 6.07
N ARG A 162 93.12 7.78 7.20
CA ARG A 162 93.76 7.91 8.51
C ARG A 162 95.07 7.12 8.62
N GLN A 163 95.13 5.91 8.05
CA GLN A 163 96.37 5.11 8.03
C GLN A 163 97.48 5.79 7.21
N GLN A 164 97.14 6.44 6.10
CA GLN A 164 98.12 7.22 5.32
C GLN A 164 98.71 8.38 6.14
N LEU A 165 97.89 9.07 6.92
CA LEU A 165 98.37 10.14 7.81
C LEU A 165 99.32 9.63 8.91
N TYR A 166 99.16 8.38 9.38
CA TYR A 166 100.12 7.76 10.31
C TYR A 166 101.42 7.29 9.62
N GLN A 167 101.38 7.05 8.30
CA GLN A 167 102.54 6.64 7.51
C GLN A 167 103.45 7.82 7.13
N ASP A 168 102.90 9.04 7.03
CA ASP A 168 103.63 10.28 6.73
C ASP A 168 104.31 10.93 7.96
N VAL A 169 104.22 10.32 9.15
CA VAL A 169 105.01 10.74 10.32
C VAL A 169 106.38 10.04 10.29
N PRO A 170 107.51 10.76 10.14
CA PRO A 170 108.82 10.13 10.01
C PRO A 170 109.30 9.52 11.34
N PRO A 171 110.11 8.43 11.31
CA PRO A 171 110.68 7.84 12.50
C PRO A 171 111.86 8.69 13.00
N GLY A 172 111.69 9.29 14.18
CA GLY A 172 112.77 9.92 14.95
C GLY A 172 112.52 9.72 16.44
N GLN A 173 113.15 8.70 17.03
CA GLN A 173 113.33 8.51 18.48
C GLN A 173 114.76 8.93 18.85
N PRO A 174 115.05 9.39 20.09
CA PRO A 174 115.27 8.47 21.22
C PRO A 174 114.74 8.92 22.59
N GLN A 175 114.78 7.94 23.50
CA GLN A 175 114.35 7.87 24.89
C GLN A 175 115.17 8.75 25.87
N ASP A 176 114.68 8.74 27.12
CA ASP A 176 115.34 8.99 28.43
C ASP A 176 115.29 10.45 28.95
N LYS A 177 114.83 10.78 30.17
CA LYS A 177 114.96 10.08 31.46
C LYS A 177 113.91 10.47 32.53
N ASP A 178 113.88 9.60 33.54
CA ASP A 178 113.59 9.81 34.97
C ASP A 178 112.14 9.69 35.47
N GLY A 179 111.98 8.72 36.37
CA GLY A 179 110.74 8.36 37.04
C GLY A 179 110.49 9.12 38.34
N ILE A 180 109.69 8.46 39.18
CA ILE A 180 108.97 8.94 40.39
C ILE A 180 107.62 9.55 39.98
N GLY A 181 106.45 9.00 40.29
CA GLY A 181 106.04 8.08 41.34
C GLY A 181 104.69 8.58 41.88
N GLY A 182 103.76 7.66 42.17
CA GLY A 182 102.71 7.92 43.17
C GLY A 182 101.30 8.22 42.68
N SER A 183 100.46 7.20 42.83
CA SER A 183 99.17 7.24 43.55
C SER A 183 98.04 8.13 43.04
N GLY A 184 96.89 7.49 42.75
CA GLY A 184 95.63 8.22 42.76
C GLY A 184 94.44 7.55 42.08
N SER A 185 94.17 6.29 42.37
CA SER A 185 92.89 5.66 42.09
C SER A 185 91.73 6.40 42.78
N ARG A 186 90.78 6.92 42.00
CA ARG A 186 89.37 7.14 42.40
C ARG A 186 88.51 6.95 41.15
N SER A 187 87.97 5.74 40.96
CA SER A 187 86.70 5.25 41.54
C SER A 187 85.50 5.67 40.70
N SER A 188 84.78 4.64 40.23
CA SER A 188 83.32 4.49 40.27
C SER A 188 82.50 5.48 39.42
N SER A 189 81.46 5.10 38.70
CA SER A 189 80.47 4.05 38.94
C SER A 189 79.53 3.95 37.73
N ALA A 190 79.15 2.71 37.41
CA ALA A 190 77.77 2.25 37.17
C ALA A 190 76.82 3.00 36.21
N SER A 191 76.41 2.22 35.20
CA SER A 191 75.06 1.99 34.60
C SER A 191 73.83 2.26 35.51
N PRO A 192 72.53 2.01 35.12
CA PRO A 192 71.93 1.52 33.86
C PRO A 192 70.56 2.15 33.43
N LYS A 193 70.02 1.68 32.29
CA LYS A 193 68.59 1.41 31.90
C LYS A 193 67.42 2.09 32.63
N LYS A 194 66.43 2.56 31.84
CA LYS A 194 65.04 2.02 31.70
C LYS A 194 64.22 2.95 30.77
N LYS A 195 63.55 2.44 29.71
CA LYS A 195 62.17 1.92 29.62
C LYS A 195 61.06 2.97 29.86
N GLY A 196 60.14 3.06 28.90
CA GLY A 196 58.71 3.23 29.16
C GLY A 196 58.10 4.51 28.61
N GLY A 197 57.13 4.36 27.72
CA GLY A 197 56.29 5.40 27.14
C GLY A 197 55.69 4.90 25.85
#